data_AF-A0A838RBR5-F1
#
_entry.id   AF-A0A838RBR5-F1
#
_cell.length_a   1.000
_cell.length_b   1.000
_cell.length_c   1.000
_cell.angle_alpha   90.00
_cell.angle_beta   90.00
_cell.angle_gamma   90.00
#
_symmetry.space_group_name_H-M   'P 1'
#
loop_
_entity.id
_entity.type
_entity.pdbx_description
1 polymer ?
#
loop_
_entity_poly.entity_id
_entity_poly.type
_entity_poly.pdbx_seq_one_letter_code
_entity_poly.pdbx_strand_id
1 'polypeptide(L)'
;MPERSVLAAAPFPLALRNFLPTGLVGELERRFRVQVHFVSPYPQRGFADEAGHWYPNVPVTPTSGVSGVPGLAGVTFLDRALKSVHLTGFALEYPDGSLQNIELSRSRSGQRLMALALTTLIPRRSTARRWLRRLYGRYRPNRAEVQVAFERVQPSLVLTASPGHYWLDHFVLDEAHRRGIPTVCIILSWDNLYSRGPMCRRPDYLMVWSEEMRRQAVDVHQFPADRISVVGALQFRFYAEPVTPGEIASMRSRVGLGPNEQFLAYVCGVRTAQYDVEDVLAMLDQLQRGPYQCLRVVVRPHPQGAREAYQTLLGRGVLLDRSPDLTSALTRPEAVDTGAIRHMASLLHEARFVVTSWGTTALLEACIFDTPSVQLRWMDAVPRAAPREVQLVRDFQRYIHMRAFDATGARPYCDDPQQLTATLAELEARRDYYSRRRAQAVADLACPPFGSVIDRVCHAIRPLLSGAEIPSVAAGLRR
;
A
#
# COMPACT_ATOMS: atom_id res chain seq x y z
N MET A 1 31.05 17.00 14.55
CA MET A 1 29.64 17.39 14.77
C MET A 1 28.92 16.21 15.38
N PRO A 2 27.97 16.39 16.33
CA PRO A 2 27.18 15.28 16.82
C PRO A 2 26.49 14.59 15.62
N GLU A 3 26.53 13.26 15.62
CA GLU A 3 25.91 12.45 14.58
C GLU A 3 24.40 12.73 14.59
N ARG A 4 23.84 13.15 13.47
CA ARG A 4 22.42 13.50 13.38
C ARG A 4 21.60 12.22 13.36
N SER A 5 20.48 12.19 14.07
CA SER A 5 19.60 11.02 14.07
C SER A 5 18.38 11.21 13.18
N VAL A 6 17.88 10.12 12.59
CA VAL A 6 16.61 10.04 11.86
C VAL A 6 15.72 9.05 12.58
N LEU A 7 14.47 9.42 12.84
CA LEU A 7 13.48 8.53 13.44
C LEU A 7 12.49 8.04 12.37
N ALA A 8 12.50 6.74 12.08
CA ALA A 8 11.57 6.10 11.16
C ALA A 8 10.44 5.39 11.91
N ALA A 9 9.19 5.75 11.62
CA ALA A 9 8.02 5.06 12.15
C ALA A 9 7.72 3.80 11.35
N ALA A 10 7.73 2.64 12.02
CA ALA A 10 7.41 1.34 11.43
C ALA A 10 6.14 0.77 12.10
N PRO A 11 4.93 1.23 11.72
CA PRO A 11 3.69 0.82 12.37
C PRO A 11 3.35 -0.68 12.22
N PHE A 12 3.84 -1.34 11.18
CA PHE A 12 3.56 -2.75 10.86
C PHE A 12 4.53 -3.26 9.75
N PRO A 13 4.52 -4.56 9.39
CA PRO A 13 5.61 -5.17 8.59
C PRO A 13 5.77 -4.57 7.19
N LEU A 14 4.68 -4.22 6.49
CA LEU A 14 4.79 -3.63 5.14
C LEU A 14 5.40 -2.22 5.18
N ALA A 15 5.22 -1.47 6.26
CA ALA A 15 5.90 -0.19 6.44
C ALA A 15 7.40 -0.40 6.70
N LEU A 16 7.75 -1.36 7.57
CA LEU A 16 9.14 -1.72 7.84
C LEU A 16 9.87 -2.17 6.57
N ARG A 17 9.21 -2.97 5.72
CA ARG A 17 9.71 -3.41 4.41
C ARG A 17 10.27 -2.28 3.56
N ASN A 18 9.58 -1.14 3.53
CA ASN A 18 9.97 0.00 2.70
C ASN A 18 11.23 0.71 3.20
N PHE A 19 11.60 0.54 4.47
CA PHE A 19 12.80 1.14 5.07
C PHE A 19 13.98 0.18 5.05
N LEU A 20 13.76 -1.06 5.52
CA LEU A 20 14.82 -1.98 5.91
C LEU A 20 15.26 -2.87 4.73
N PRO A 21 14.44 -3.82 4.21
CA PRO A 21 14.79 -4.61 3.02
C PRO A 21 15.28 -3.77 1.84
N THR A 22 14.61 -2.67 1.52
CA THR A 22 14.95 -1.81 0.36
C THR A 22 16.34 -1.18 0.43
N GLY A 23 17.01 -1.25 1.59
CA GLY A 23 18.30 -0.64 1.85
C GLY A 23 18.24 0.88 2.04
N LEU A 24 17.03 1.46 2.15
CA LEU A 24 16.87 2.91 2.28
C LEU A 24 17.59 3.44 3.51
N VAL A 25 17.45 2.76 4.66
CA VAL A 25 18.06 3.22 5.91
C VAL A 25 19.59 3.21 5.86
N GLY A 26 20.20 2.15 5.34
CA GLY A 26 21.65 2.07 5.16
C GLY A 26 22.18 3.13 4.19
N GLU A 27 21.45 3.41 3.11
CA GLU A 27 21.82 4.49 2.17
C GLU A 27 21.68 5.88 2.79
N LEU A 28 20.74 6.10 3.71
CA LEU A 28 20.65 7.34 4.47
C LEU A 28 21.86 7.51 5.40
N GLU A 29 22.20 6.49 6.19
CA GLU A 29 23.37 6.54 7.10
C GLU A 29 24.66 6.81 6.31
N ARG A 30 24.87 6.06 5.22
CA ARG A 30 26.07 6.16 4.38
C ARG A 30 26.21 7.52 3.69
N ARG A 31 25.13 8.07 3.12
CA ARG A 31 25.20 9.31 2.33
C ARG A 31 25.16 10.58 3.17
N PHE A 32 24.49 10.55 4.32
CA PHE A 32 24.24 11.75 5.12
C PHE A 32 24.93 11.74 6.49
N ARG A 33 25.66 10.67 6.85
CA ARG A 33 26.31 10.50 8.16
C ARG A 33 25.32 10.71 9.30
N VAL A 34 24.20 10.00 9.19
CA VAL A 34 23.13 9.99 10.19
C VAL A 34 23.01 8.61 10.80
N GLN A 35 22.43 8.51 11.99
CA GLN A 35 22.00 7.24 12.58
C GLN A 35 20.49 7.09 12.42
N VAL A 36 20.03 5.95 11.90
CA VAL A 36 18.61 5.67 11.76
C VAL A 36 18.12 4.83 12.95
N HIS A 37 17.11 5.34 13.63
CA HIS A 37 16.40 4.65 14.69
C HIS A 37 14.95 4.40 14.27
N PHE A 38 14.40 3.28 14.72
CA PHE A 38 13.00 2.96 14.54
C PHE A 38 12.18 3.30 15.78
N VAL A 39 10.91 3.61 15.57
CA VAL A 39 9.87 3.50 16.59
C VAL A 39 8.80 2.56 16.02
N SER A 40 8.40 1.56 16.81
CA SER A 40 7.50 0.52 16.32
C SER A 40 6.72 -0.16 17.47
N PRO A 41 5.57 -0.79 17.18
CA PRO A 41 4.79 -1.52 18.18
C PRO A 41 5.36 -2.92 18.49
N TYR A 42 6.62 -3.20 18.13
CA TYR A 42 7.27 -4.50 18.29
C TYR A 42 8.28 -4.46 19.44
N PRO A 43 8.31 -5.49 20.31
CA PRO A 43 9.09 -5.48 21.54
C PRO A 43 10.60 -5.61 21.33
N GLN A 44 11.05 -5.99 20.14
CA GLN A 44 12.45 -6.14 19.79
C GLN A 44 13.24 -4.83 19.90
N ARG A 45 14.49 -4.93 20.35
CA ARG A 45 15.39 -3.77 20.60
C ARG A 45 15.90 -3.09 19.33
N GLY A 46 15.67 -3.70 18.17
CA GLY A 46 16.15 -3.24 16.88
C GLY A 46 15.79 -4.24 15.79
N PHE A 47 16.24 -3.93 14.59
CA PHE A 47 16.04 -4.74 13.39
C PHE A 47 17.37 -4.90 12.68
N ALA A 48 17.60 -6.05 12.05
CA ALA A 48 18.76 -6.27 11.20
C ALA A 48 18.34 -6.21 9.73
N ASP A 49 19.13 -5.56 8.88
CA ASP A 49 18.99 -5.75 7.43
C ASP A 49 19.63 -7.06 6.96
N GLU A 50 19.56 -7.33 5.66
CA GLU A 50 20.07 -8.57 5.07
C GLU A 50 21.60 -8.70 5.14
N ALA A 51 22.31 -7.57 5.26
CA ALA A 51 23.75 -7.56 5.48
C ALA A 51 24.11 -7.77 6.97
N GLY A 52 23.11 -7.86 7.85
CA GLY A 52 23.28 -8.01 9.29
C GLY A 52 23.56 -6.71 10.02
N HIS A 53 23.43 -5.55 9.37
CA HIS A 53 23.59 -4.25 10.02
C HIS A 53 22.38 -3.98 10.92
N TRP A 54 22.65 -3.51 12.14
CA TRP A 54 21.66 -3.42 13.21
C TRP A 54 21.18 -1.98 13.42
N TYR A 55 19.86 -1.79 13.36
CA TYR A 55 19.21 -0.50 13.58
C TYR A 55 18.41 -0.51 14.88
N PRO A 56 18.66 0.39 15.84
CA PRO A 56 17.95 0.42 17.12
C PRO A 56 16.45 0.71 16.96
N ASN A 57 15.62 0.12 17.83
CA ASN A 57 14.18 0.35 17.90
C ASN A 57 13.77 0.83 19.29
N VAL A 58 12.95 1.87 19.34
CA VAL A 58 12.24 2.28 20.56
C VAL A 58 10.83 1.68 20.51
N PRO A 59 10.55 0.62 21.28
CA PRO A 59 9.24 -0.02 21.25
C PRO A 59 8.17 0.88 21.87
N VAL A 60 6.97 0.86 21.28
CA VAL A 60 5.73 1.37 21.88
C VAL A 60 4.80 0.21 22.17
N THR A 61 3.93 0.34 23.17
CA THR A 61 3.06 -0.74 23.62
C THR A 61 1.94 -1.00 22.61
N PRO A 62 1.87 -2.19 22.00
CA PRO A 62 0.80 -2.54 21.08
C PRO A 62 -0.52 -2.82 21.81
N THR A 63 -1.63 -2.70 21.09
CA THR A 63 -2.91 -3.30 21.46
C THR A 63 -3.44 -4.15 20.30
N SER A 64 -4.53 -4.89 20.53
CA SER A 64 -5.17 -5.66 19.47
C SER A 64 -5.57 -4.75 18.30
N GLY A 65 -5.24 -5.22 17.11
CA GLY A 65 -5.45 -4.50 15.87
C GLY A 65 -6.27 -5.31 14.87
N VAL A 66 -6.39 -4.79 13.65
CA VAL A 66 -7.17 -5.42 12.59
C VAL A 66 -6.24 -5.79 11.44
N SER A 67 -6.40 -7.00 10.88
CA SER A 67 -5.64 -7.48 9.72
C SER A 67 -4.11 -7.35 9.92
N GLY A 68 -3.60 -7.73 11.10
CA GLY A 68 -2.16 -7.71 11.36
C GLY A 68 -1.53 -6.33 11.53
N VAL A 69 -2.32 -5.25 11.59
CA VAL A 69 -1.83 -3.90 11.91
C VAL A 69 -2.09 -3.63 13.40
N PRO A 70 -1.05 -3.54 14.26
CA PRO A 70 -1.23 -3.33 15.69
C PRO A 70 -1.96 -2.03 16.02
N GLY A 71 -2.80 -2.07 17.05
CA GLY A 71 -3.24 -0.86 17.73
C GLY A 71 -2.12 -0.31 18.62
N LEU A 72 -2.33 0.86 19.23
CA LEU A 72 -1.42 1.43 20.22
C LEU A 72 -2.11 1.62 21.56
N ALA A 73 -1.39 1.39 22.65
CA ALA A 73 -1.85 1.73 23.99
C ALA A 73 -2.04 3.25 24.13
N GLY A 74 -2.97 3.65 25.00
CA GLY A 74 -3.26 5.06 25.27
C GLY A 74 -4.11 5.78 24.21
N VAL A 75 -4.52 5.12 23.12
CA VAL A 75 -5.51 5.70 22.17
C VAL A 75 -6.86 5.85 22.89
N THR A 76 -7.27 7.10 23.14
CA THR A 76 -8.49 7.44 23.87
C THR A 76 -9.72 7.47 22.95
N PHE A 77 -10.91 7.55 23.54
CA PHE A 77 -12.14 7.80 22.79
C PHE A 77 -12.08 9.11 21.99
N LEU A 78 -11.54 10.18 22.57
CA LEU A 78 -11.44 11.49 21.91
C LEU A 78 -10.54 11.43 20.67
N ASP A 79 -9.45 10.66 20.73
CA ASP A 79 -8.59 10.43 19.56
C ASP A 79 -9.35 9.78 18.41
N ARG A 80 -10.08 8.70 18.72
CA ARG A 80 -10.87 7.96 17.74
C ARG A 80 -11.96 8.85 17.17
N ALA A 81 -12.63 9.64 18.00
CA ALA A 81 -13.66 10.58 17.57
C ALA A 81 -13.08 11.63 16.62
N LEU A 82 -12.00 12.32 16.99
CA LEU A 82 -11.41 13.37 16.16
C LEU A 82 -10.77 12.82 14.89
N LYS A 83 -10.07 11.68 14.95
CA LYS A 83 -9.56 11.00 13.76
C LYS A 83 -10.69 10.55 12.84
N SER A 84 -11.79 10.03 13.40
CA SER A 84 -12.97 9.67 12.62
C SER A 84 -13.55 10.90 11.92
N VAL A 85 -13.75 12.01 12.63
CA VAL A 85 -14.24 13.28 12.04
C VAL A 85 -13.31 13.75 10.93
N HIS A 86 -11.99 13.63 11.09
CA HIS A 86 -11.04 14.04 10.07
C HIS A 86 -11.09 13.16 8.81
N LEU A 87 -11.18 11.84 9.02
CA LEU A 87 -11.26 10.84 7.95
C LEU A 87 -12.59 10.90 7.19
N THR A 88 -13.69 11.13 7.92
CA THR A 88 -15.06 10.94 7.41
C THR A 88 -15.82 12.24 7.20
N GLY A 89 -15.46 13.31 7.91
CA GLY A 89 -16.23 14.57 7.93
C GLY A 89 -16.36 15.24 6.57
N PHE A 90 -15.45 14.94 5.65
CA PHE A 90 -15.47 15.44 4.26
C PHE A 90 -15.45 14.33 3.23
N ALA A 91 -15.68 13.09 3.68
CA ALA A 91 -15.71 11.93 2.82
C ALA A 91 -16.76 12.05 1.72
N LEU A 92 -17.87 12.75 1.97
CA LEU A 92 -18.97 12.89 1.01
C LEU A 92 -18.71 13.91 -0.10
N GLU A 93 -17.62 14.67 -0.05
CA GLU A 93 -17.12 15.45 -1.20
C GLU A 93 -16.63 14.51 -2.32
N TYR A 94 -16.20 13.31 -1.94
CA TYR A 94 -15.76 12.24 -2.82
C TYR A 94 -16.30 10.91 -2.30
N PRO A 95 -17.60 10.63 -2.52
CA PRO A 95 -18.21 9.41 -2.01
C PRO A 95 -17.48 8.17 -2.55
N ASP A 96 -17.05 8.20 -3.81
CA ASP A 96 -16.25 7.13 -4.45
C ASP A 96 -14.73 7.30 -4.26
N GLY A 97 -14.34 8.23 -3.37
CA GLY A 97 -12.94 8.60 -3.11
C GLY A 97 -12.19 7.59 -2.25
N SER A 98 -12.89 6.76 -1.49
CA SER A 98 -12.31 5.70 -0.66
C SER A 98 -13.36 4.65 -0.33
N LEU A 99 -12.97 3.39 -0.06
CA LEU A 99 -13.92 2.38 0.42
C LEU A 99 -14.62 2.83 1.72
N GLN A 100 -13.87 3.48 2.62
CA GLN A 100 -14.41 4.04 3.86
C GLN A 100 -15.47 5.12 3.56
N ASN A 101 -15.28 5.94 2.53
CA ASN A 101 -16.21 6.98 2.12
C ASN A 101 -17.46 6.37 1.48
N ILE A 102 -17.31 5.33 0.65
CA ILE A 102 -18.42 4.60 0.04
C ILE A 102 -19.28 3.98 1.14
N GLU A 103 -18.67 3.25 2.08
CA GLU A 103 -19.36 2.64 3.23
C GLU A 103 -20.09 3.72 4.06
N LEU A 104 -19.42 4.84 4.38
CA LEU A 104 -20.03 5.95 5.12
C LEU A 104 -21.21 6.57 4.37
N SER A 105 -21.08 6.79 3.05
CA SER A 105 -22.09 7.43 2.21
C SER A 105 -23.42 6.67 2.17
N ARG A 106 -23.35 5.35 2.35
CA ARG A 106 -24.52 4.45 2.39
C ARG A 106 -25.03 4.19 3.81
N SER A 107 -24.20 4.43 4.83
CA SER A 107 -24.61 4.25 6.21
C SER A 107 -25.77 5.18 6.61
N ARG A 108 -26.61 4.77 7.56
CA ARG A 108 -27.59 5.65 8.23
C ARG A 108 -27.08 6.10 9.61
N SER A 109 -25.79 6.39 9.70
CA SER A 109 -25.13 6.72 10.96
C SER A 109 -25.13 8.22 11.24
N GLY A 110 -25.02 8.60 12.52
CA GLY A 110 -24.77 10.00 12.89
C GLY A 110 -23.48 10.56 12.29
N GLN A 111 -22.47 9.71 12.01
CA GLN A 111 -21.25 10.10 11.31
C GLN A 111 -21.53 10.57 9.87
N ARG A 112 -22.47 9.94 9.15
CA ARG A 112 -22.87 10.42 7.82
C ARG A 112 -23.59 11.76 7.90
N LEU A 113 -24.49 11.95 8.86
CA LEU A 113 -25.17 13.24 9.05
C LEU A 113 -24.15 14.35 9.35
N MET A 114 -23.18 14.07 10.21
CA MET A 114 -22.06 14.96 10.48
C MET A 114 -21.23 15.24 9.22
N ALA A 115 -20.90 14.22 8.43
CA ALA A 115 -20.16 14.39 7.19
C ALA A 115 -20.94 15.21 6.16
N LEU A 116 -22.26 15.02 6.05
CA LEU A 116 -23.15 15.83 5.22
C LEU A 116 -23.10 17.29 5.67
N ALA A 117 -23.33 17.55 6.97
CA ALA A 117 -23.32 18.89 7.52
C ALA A 117 -21.97 19.58 7.33
N LEU A 118 -20.86 18.90 7.60
CA LEU A 118 -19.51 19.46 7.42
C LEU A 118 -19.24 19.74 5.92
N THR A 119 -19.61 18.83 5.03
CA THR A 119 -19.44 19.00 3.58
C THR A 119 -20.26 20.15 3.02
N THR A 120 -21.52 20.33 3.48
CA THR A 120 -22.40 21.40 2.99
C THR A 120 -22.07 22.77 3.59
N LEU A 121 -21.79 22.82 4.90
CA LEU A 121 -21.55 24.07 5.62
C LEU A 121 -20.11 24.58 5.49
N ILE A 122 -19.16 23.68 5.22
CA ILE A 122 -17.72 23.98 5.18
C ILE A 122 -17.12 23.50 3.84
N PRO A 123 -17.56 24.09 2.71
CA PRO A 123 -17.20 23.61 1.38
C PRO A 123 -15.71 23.76 1.10
N ARG A 124 -15.24 23.03 0.07
CA ARG A 124 -13.84 23.00 -0.32
C ARG A 124 -13.32 24.38 -0.69
N ARG A 125 -12.04 24.62 -0.35
CA ARG A 125 -11.32 25.88 -0.60
C ARG A 125 -11.89 27.09 0.17
N SER A 126 -12.96 26.94 0.95
CA SER A 126 -13.49 28.01 1.82
C SER A 126 -12.51 28.40 2.93
N THR A 127 -12.68 29.62 3.44
CA THR A 127 -12.00 30.12 4.65
C THR A 127 -12.34 29.26 5.87
N ALA A 128 -13.61 28.86 6.02
CA ALA A 128 -14.08 27.99 7.09
C ALA A 128 -13.34 26.64 7.09
N ARG A 129 -13.10 26.04 5.92
CA ARG A 129 -12.33 24.78 5.82
C ARG A 129 -10.89 24.96 6.26
N ARG A 130 -10.26 26.09 5.91
CA ARG A 130 -8.90 26.42 6.39
C ARG A 130 -8.87 26.57 7.91
N TRP A 131 -9.85 27.25 8.49
CA TRP A 131 -9.97 27.41 9.95
C TRP A 131 -10.22 26.09 10.66
N LEU A 132 -11.12 25.25 10.16
CA LEU A 132 -11.39 23.94 10.75
C LEU A 132 -10.16 23.04 10.72
N ARG A 133 -9.40 23.02 9.62
CA ARG A 133 -8.12 22.29 9.57
C ARG A 133 -7.11 22.81 10.59
N ARG A 134 -7.03 24.13 10.80
CA ARG A 134 -6.20 24.72 11.85
C ARG A 134 -6.67 24.29 13.23
N LEU A 135 -7.99 24.26 13.47
CA LEU A 135 -8.57 23.80 14.73
C LEU A 135 -8.27 22.32 14.98
N TYR A 136 -8.48 21.43 13.99
CA TYR A 136 -8.09 20.02 14.12
C TYR A 136 -6.59 19.86 14.36
N GLY A 137 -5.76 20.70 13.72
CA GLY A 137 -4.32 20.75 13.94
C GLY A 137 -3.89 21.20 15.33
N ARG A 138 -4.79 21.78 16.16
CA ARG A 138 -4.51 22.10 17.57
C ARG A 138 -4.60 20.88 18.49
N TYR A 139 -5.47 19.92 18.16
CA TYR A 139 -5.53 18.68 18.95
C TYR A 139 -4.36 17.79 18.57
N ARG A 140 -3.30 17.81 19.39
CA ARG A 140 -2.09 16.98 19.21
C ARG A 140 -1.75 16.30 20.53
N PRO A 141 -2.42 15.18 20.84
CA PRO A 141 -2.29 14.50 22.13
C PRO A 141 -0.82 14.12 22.38
N ASN A 142 -0.41 14.29 23.63
CA ASN A 142 0.89 13.81 24.08
C ASN A 142 0.83 12.29 24.31
N ARG A 143 1.86 11.56 23.85
CA ARG A 143 2.07 10.14 24.13
C ARG A 143 3.43 9.92 24.76
N ALA A 144 3.45 9.54 26.03
CA ALA A 144 4.68 9.36 26.80
C ALA A 144 5.70 8.46 26.11
N GLU A 145 5.29 7.31 25.56
CA GLU A 145 6.23 6.40 24.88
C GLU A 145 6.81 7.00 23.59
N VAL A 146 6.03 7.78 22.84
CA VAL A 146 6.54 8.51 21.67
C VAL A 146 7.47 9.63 22.12
N GLN A 147 7.17 10.33 23.22
CA GLN A 147 8.07 11.34 23.78
C GLN A 147 9.42 10.75 24.18
N VAL A 148 9.39 9.60 24.87
CA VAL A 148 10.59 8.85 25.23
C VAL A 148 11.39 8.48 23.98
N ALA A 149 10.75 8.10 22.88
CA ALA A 149 11.45 7.84 21.62
C ALA A 149 12.17 9.09 21.09
N PHE A 150 11.52 10.26 21.09
CA PHE A 150 12.14 11.51 20.67
C PHE A 150 13.23 11.99 21.64
N GLU A 151 13.06 11.76 22.95
CA GLU A 151 14.05 12.11 23.97
C GLU A 151 15.31 11.25 23.87
N ARG A 152 15.15 9.95 23.62
CA ARG A 152 16.27 9.01 23.44
C ARG A 152 17.00 9.22 22.12
N VAL A 153 16.27 9.44 21.03
CA VAL A 153 16.84 9.49 19.68
C VAL A 153 17.31 10.90 19.32
N GLN A 154 16.68 11.95 19.85
CA GLN A 154 16.90 13.36 19.46
C GLN A 154 16.92 13.54 17.93
N PRO A 155 15.85 13.13 17.21
CA PRO A 155 15.88 13.09 15.76
C PRO A 155 15.90 14.49 15.14
N SER A 156 16.67 14.64 14.08
CA SER A 156 16.69 15.82 13.21
C SER A 156 15.72 15.72 12.04
N LEU A 157 15.19 14.52 11.77
CA LEU A 157 14.22 14.22 10.73
C LEU A 157 13.34 13.04 11.16
N VAL A 158 12.08 13.07 10.78
CA VAL A 158 11.11 11.99 11.01
C VAL A 158 10.60 11.44 9.69
N LEU A 159 10.64 10.12 9.53
CA LEU A 159 10.10 9.40 8.36
C LEU A 159 8.86 8.61 8.75
N THR A 160 7.80 8.69 7.94
CA THR A 160 6.59 7.87 8.11
C THR A 160 6.16 7.20 6.81
N ALA A 161 5.41 6.09 6.93
CA ALA A 161 4.90 5.34 5.78
C ALA A 161 3.47 5.76 5.37
N SER A 162 2.79 6.55 6.22
CA SER A 162 1.49 7.14 5.93
C SER A 162 1.36 8.56 6.52
N PRO A 163 0.45 9.39 5.98
CA PRO A 163 0.15 10.72 6.51
C PRO A 163 -0.82 10.62 7.72
N GLY A 164 -0.43 9.82 8.71
CA GLY A 164 -1.18 9.60 9.95
C GLY A 164 -2.37 8.64 9.84
N HIS A 165 -2.44 7.81 8.80
CA HIS A 165 -3.49 6.79 8.70
C HIS A 165 -3.35 5.75 9.81
N TYR A 166 -2.12 5.35 10.12
CA TYR A 166 -1.80 4.49 11.26
C TYR A 166 -1.64 5.31 12.55
N TRP A 167 -2.00 4.74 13.70
CA TRP A 167 -1.91 5.45 14.99
C TRP A 167 -0.48 5.86 15.35
N LEU A 168 0.51 5.02 15.04
CA LEU A 168 1.90 5.36 15.27
C LEU A 168 2.34 6.56 14.44
N ASP A 169 2.14 6.52 13.12
CA ASP A 169 2.44 7.64 12.23
C ASP A 169 1.74 8.92 12.70
N HIS A 170 0.47 8.80 13.14
CA HIS A 170 -0.29 9.94 13.67
C HIS A 170 0.42 10.59 14.86
N PHE A 171 0.75 9.81 15.89
CA PHE A 171 1.36 10.36 17.10
C PHE A 171 2.81 10.81 16.90
N VAL A 172 3.56 10.13 16.04
CA VAL A 172 4.93 10.52 15.66
C VAL A 172 4.92 11.86 14.91
N LEU A 173 3.98 12.07 13.98
CA LEU A 173 3.80 13.36 13.30
C LEU A 173 3.34 14.47 14.25
N ASP A 174 2.54 14.15 15.27
CA ASP A 174 2.14 15.11 16.31
C ASP A 174 3.31 15.53 17.21
N GLU A 175 4.17 14.58 17.59
CA GLU A 175 5.36 14.86 18.38
C GLU A 175 6.40 15.67 17.59
N ALA A 176 6.68 15.29 16.35
CA ALA A 176 7.61 15.99 15.47
C ALA A 176 7.21 17.46 15.30
N HIS A 177 5.92 17.71 15.05
CA HIS A 177 5.39 19.07 14.94
C HIS A 177 5.59 19.88 16.22
N ARG A 178 5.34 19.29 17.40
CA ARG A 178 5.50 19.98 18.69
C ARG A 178 6.95 20.39 18.94
N ARG A 179 7.90 19.56 18.48
CA ARG A 179 9.34 19.80 18.62
C ARG A 179 9.95 20.60 17.47
N GLY A 180 9.17 20.98 16.46
CA GLY A 180 9.67 21.69 15.27
C GLY A 180 10.59 20.83 14.39
N ILE A 181 10.47 19.50 14.45
CA ILE A 181 11.30 18.57 13.68
C ILE A 181 10.62 18.30 12.33
N PRO A 182 11.35 18.42 11.19
CA PRO A 182 10.78 18.18 9.88
C PRO A 182 10.32 16.73 9.68
N THR A 183 9.24 16.56 8.93
CA THR A 183 8.62 15.26 8.67
C THR A 183 8.53 14.96 7.17
N VAL A 184 8.85 13.73 6.78
CA VAL A 184 8.71 13.23 5.41
C VAL A 184 7.84 11.97 5.46
N CYS A 185 6.73 11.98 4.72
CA CYS A 185 5.97 10.76 4.49
C CYS A 185 6.38 10.16 3.15
N ILE A 186 6.89 8.94 3.15
CA ILE A 186 7.11 8.14 1.95
C ILE A 186 5.94 7.17 1.81
N ILE A 187 5.04 7.45 0.87
CA ILE A 187 3.76 6.74 0.80
C ILE A 187 3.99 5.24 0.55
N LEU A 188 3.45 4.43 1.46
CA LEU A 188 3.58 2.98 1.45
C LEU A 188 2.95 2.28 0.23
N SER A 189 1.81 2.77 -0.25
CA SER A 189 0.99 2.11 -1.27
C SER A 189 0.30 3.14 -2.15
N TRP A 190 0.17 2.85 -3.44
CA TRP A 190 -0.50 3.73 -4.42
C TRP A 190 -1.91 4.15 -4.02
N ASP A 191 -2.63 3.27 -3.32
CA ASP A 191 -4.02 3.49 -2.92
C ASP A 191 -4.15 4.36 -1.66
N ASN A 192 -3.07 4.64 -0.94
CA ASN A 192 -3.14 5.36 0.34
C ASN A 192 -3.71 6.79 0.22
N LEU A 193 -3.55 7.48 -0.92
CA LEU A 193 -4.09 8.83 -1.10
C LEU A 193 -5.59 8.84 -1.37
N TYR A 194 -6.19 7.72 -1.74
CA TYR A 194 -7.64 7.64 -1.91
C TYR A 194 -8.25 6.73 -0.82
N SER A 195 -7.74 5.52 -0.60
CA SER A 195 -8.42 4.40 0.11
C SER A 195 -8.66 4.67 1.58
N ARG A 196 -7.87 5.57 2.14
CA ARG A 196 -7.81 5.82 3.59
C ARG A 196 -8.33 7.21 3.97
N GLY A 197 -9.10 7.85 3.08
CA GLY A 197 -9.68 9.18 3.31
C GLY A 197 -8.63 10.30 3.33
N PRO A 198 -8.98 11.50 3.84
CA PRO A 198 -8.06 12.61 3.98
C PRO A 198 -6.87 12.31 4.91
N MET A 199 -5.70 12.88 4.60
CA MET A 199 -4.50 12.80 5.44
C MET A 199 -4.75 13.23 6.89
N CYS A 200 -4.81 12.29 7.85
CA CYS A 200 -5.03 12.55 9.29
C CYS A 200 -4.08 13.60 9.88
N ARG A 201 -2.82 13.51 9.47
CA ARG A 201 -1.75 14.44 9.83
C ARG A 201 -0.94 14.73 8.58
N ARG A 202 -0.84 16.02 8.26
CA ARG A 202 -0.03 16.45 7.13
C ARG A 202 1.45 16.41 7.54
N PRO A 203 2.28 15.61 6.86
CA PRO A 203 3.74 15.76 6.96
C PRO A 203 4.16 17.08 6.31
N ASP A 204 5.40 17.50 6.53
CA ASP A 204 5.96 18.68 5.88
C ASP A 204 6.26 18.39 4.41
N TYR A 205 6.75 17.18 4.10
CA TYR A 205 7.04 16.71 2.75
C TYR A 205 6.38 15.37 2.46
N LEU A 206 6.00 15.18 1.20
CA LEU A 206 5.35 13.97 0.72
C LEU A 206 6.13 13.38 -0.45
N MET A 207 6.42 12.08 -0.38
CA MET A 207 7.04 11.33 -1.47
C MET A 207 6.05 10.30 -2.00
N VAL A 208 5.77 10.37 -3.30
CA VAL A 208 4.72 9.59 -3.98
C VAL A 208 5.29 8.75 -5.12
N TRP A 209 4.52 7.78 -5.59
CA TRP A 209 5.03 6.85 -6.62
C TRP A 209 5.00 7.46 -8.01
N SER A 210 4.00 8.26 -8.35
CA SER A 210 3.82 8.74 -9.70
C SER A 210 3.31 10.17 -9.77
N GLU A 211 3.38 10.73 -10.97
CA GLU A 211 2.79 12.02 -11.29
C GLU A 211 1.29 12.05 -11.04
N GLU A 212 0.61 10.95 -11.32
CA GLU A 212 -0.80 10.78 -11.01
C GLU A 212 -1.06 10.93 -9.51
N MET A 213 -0.27 10.29 -8.65
CA MET A 213 -0.37 10.49 -7.20
C MET A 213 -0.05 11.94 -6.75
N ARG A 214 0.85 12.65 -7.45
CA ARG A 214 1.11 14.07 -7.18
C ARG A 214 -0.14 14.91 -7.45
N ARG A 215 -0.77 14.73 -8.62
CA ARG A 215 -2.04 15.39 -8.97
C ARG A 215 -3.10 15.11 -7.91
N GLN A 216 -3.25 13.86 -7.49
CA GLN A 216 -4.18 13.45 -6.44
C GLN A 216 -3.90 14.15 -5.10
N ALA A 217 -2.64 14.21 -4.66
CA ALA A 217 -2.26 14.90 -3.43
C ALA A 217 -2.59 16.41 -3.47
N VAL A 218 -2.39 17.06 -4.61
CA VAL A 218 -2.76 18.47 -4.80
C VAL A 218 -4.28 18.65 -4.84
N ASP A 219 -4.97 17.89 -5.68
CA ASP A 219 -6.39 18.10 -5.98
C ASP A 219 -7.30 17.64 -4.84
N VAL A 220 -7.03 16.46 -4.28
CA VAL A 220 -7.86 15.86 -3.24
C VAL A 220 -7.48 16.42 -1.88
N HIS A 221 -6.18 16.38 -1.56
CA HIS A 221 -5.68 16.71 -0.21
C HIS A 221 -5.26 18.16 -0.03
N GLN A 222 -5.20 18.96 -1.10
CA GLN A 222 -4.70 20.34 -1.06
C GLN A 222 -3.30 20.40 -0.43
N PHE A 223 -2.46 19.42 -0.78
CA PHE A 223 -1.07 19.37 -0.35
C PHE A 223 -0.24 20.33 -1.23
N PRO A 224 0.70 21.11 -0.66
CA PRO A 224 1.52 22.05 -1.43
C PRO A 224 2.38 21.33 -2.47
N ALA A 225 2.23 21.70 -3.75
CA ALA A 225 2.90 21.01 -4.86
C ALA A 225 4.44 21.07 -4.77
N ASP A 226 4.97 22.17 -4.24
CA ASP A 226 6.39 22.41 -3.97
C ASP A 226 6.98 21.51 -2.87
N ARG A 227 6.13 20.79 -2.13
CA ARG A 227 6.52 19.85 -1.07
C ARG A 227 6.27 18.39 -1.43
N ILE A 228 5.96 18.10 -2.69
CA ILE A 228 5.73 16.75 -3.20
C ILE A 228 6.90 16.35 -4.10
N SER A 229 7.48 15.19 -3.86
CA SER A 229 8.47 14.57 -4.75
C SER A 229 7.93 13.26 -5.31
N VAL A 230 8.02 13.08 -6.63
CA VAL A 230 7.72 11.80 -7.28
C VAL A 230 8.99 10.96 -7.24
N VAL A 231 8.98 9.88 -6.46
CA VAL A 231 10.15 9.04 -6.23
C VAL A 231 9.98 7.61 -6.73
N GLY A 232 8.75 7.15 -6.96
CA GLY A 232 8.46 5.75 -7.29
C GLY A 232 8.15 4.88 -6.07
N ALA A 233 7.81 3.63 -6.32
CA ALA A 233 7.47 2.68 -5.27
C ALA A 233 8.72 2.01 -4.70
N LEU A 234 8.99 2.20 -3.41
CA LEU A 234 10.17 1.64 -2.75
C LEU A 234 10.26 0.11 -2.90
N GLN A 235 9.13 -0.59 -2.77
CA GLN A 235 9.12 -2.05 -2.87
C GLN A 235 9.36 -2.59 -4.28
N PHE A 236 9.17 -1.77 -5.33
CA PHE A 236 9.44 -2.21 -6.71
C PHE A 236 10.92 -2.11 -7.09
N ARG A 237 11.78 -1.59 -6.20
CA ARG A 237 13.26 -1.62 -6.38
C ARG A 237 13.72 -3.02 -6.81
N PHE A 238 13.22 -4.05 -6.13
CA PHE A 238 13.58 -5.44 -6.37
C PHE A 238 13.02 -6.01 -7.67
N TYR A 239 12.12 -5.32 -8.36
CA TYR A 239 11.61 -5.76 -9.67
C TYR A 239 12.43 -5.16 -10.81
N ALA A 240 13.41 -4.30 -10.52
CA ALA A 240 14.38 -3.84 -11.51
C ALA A 240 15.31 -4.97 -11.99
N GLU A 241 15.54 -5.97 -11.14
CA GLU A 241 16.44 -7.07 -11.39
C GLU A 241 15.68 -8.23 -12.05
N PRO A 242 16.22 -8.83 -13.13
CA PRO A 242 15.64 -10.03 -13.73
C PRO A 242 15.49 -11.16 -12.70
N VAL A 243 14.45 -11.98 -12.84
CA VAL A 243 14.29 -13.18 -12.03
C VAL A 243 15.32 -14.22 -12.47
N THR A 244 16.04 -14.81 -11.51
CA THR A 244 17.08 -15.82 -11.78
C THR A 244 16.50 -17.23 -11.88
N PRO A 245 17.17 -18.16 -12.59
CA PRO A 245 16.74 -19.57 -12.64
C PRO A 245 16.62 -20.23 -11.26
N GLY A 246 17.49 -19.84 -10.30
CA GLY A 246 17.45 -20.35 -8.93
C GLY A 246 16.21 -19.88 -8.16
N GLU A 247 15.82 -18.62 -8.33
CA GLU A 247 14.59 -18.08 -7.74
C GLU A 247 13.34 -18.73 -8.34
N ILE A 248 13.32 -18.95 -9.66
CA ILE A 248 12.25 -19.69 -10.34
C ILE A 248 12.13 -21.11 -9.77
N ALA A 249 13.24 -21.84 -9.67
CA ALA A 249 13.24 -23.20 -9.11
C ALA A 249 12.75 -23.23 -7.65
N SER A 250 13.18 -22.26 -6.84
CA SER A 250 12.75 -22.12 -5.44
C SER A 250 11.25 -21.81 -5.33
N MET A 251 10.75 -20.85 -6.12
CA MET A 251 9.32 -20.49 -6.17
C MET A 251 8.47 -21.70 -6.54
N ARG A 252 8.86 -22.41 -7.61
CA ARG A 252 8.16 -23.62 -8.09
C ARG A 252 8.13 -24.71 -7.02
N SER A 253 9.26 -24.99 -6.38
CA SER A 253 9.34 -25.96 -5.29
C SER A 253 8.47 -25.57 -4.09
N ARG A 254 8.44 -24.28 -3.73
CA ARG A 254 7.67 -23.77 -2.59
C ARG A 254 6.16 -23.89 -2.81
N VAL A 255 5.70 -23.68 -4.04
CA VAL A 255 4.28 -23.80 -4.42
C VAL A 255 3.87 -25.26 -4.68
N GLY A 256 4.83 -26.11 -5.06
CA GLY A 256 4.58 -27.51 -5.43
C GLY A 256 4.30 -27.72 -6.92
N LEU A 257 4.85 -26.85 -7.78
CA LEU A 257 4.76 -26.97 -9.23
C LEU A 257 5.92 -27.84 -9.79
N GLY A 258 5.61 -28.76 -10.70
CA GLY A 258 6.60 -29.54 -11.46
C GLY A 258 7.24 -28.72 -12.60
N PRO A 259 8.47 -29.03 -13.05
CA PRO A 259 9.36 -28.12 -13.78
C PRO A 259 8.78 -27.43 -15.02
N ASN A 260 7.86 -28.08 -15.73
CA ASN A 260 7.25 -27.56 -16.96
C ASN A 260 5.74 -27.31 -16.83
N GLU A 261 5.16 -27.42 -15.63
CA GLU A 261 3.74 -27.16 -15.41
C GLU A 261 3.46 -25.66 -15.60
N GLN A 262 2.64 -25.31 -16.59
CA GLN A 262 2.14 -23.96 -16.73
C GLN A 262 1.06 -23.69 -15.70
N PHE A 263 1.00 -22.44 -15.23
CA PHE A 263 0.06 -22.08 -14.19
C PHE A 263 -0.55 -20.70 -14.38
N LEU A 264 -1.73 -20.53 -13.80
CA LEU A 264 -2.44 -19.27 -13.60
C LEU A 264 -2.33 -18.90 -12.11
N ALA A 265 -1.86 -17.71 -11.83
CA ALA A 265 -1.76 -17.18 -10.47
C ALA A 265 -3.02 -16.38 -10.12
N TYR A 266 -3.75 -16.81 -9.10
CA TYR A 266 -4.87 -16.06 -8.54
C TYR A 266 -4.40 -15.33 -7.27
N VAL A 267 -4.34 -14.00 -7.29
CA VAL A 267 -3.85 -13.19 -6.16
C VAL A 267 -5.03 -12.59 -5.41
N CYS A 268 -5.14 -12.91 -4.12
CA CYS A 268 -6.33 -12.62 -3.33
C CYS A 268 -6.30 -11.25 -2.63
N GLY A 269 -7.48 -10.76 -2.29
CA GLY A 269 -7.66 -9.56 -1.47
C GLY A 269 -7.51 -9.83 0.04
N VAL A 270 -7.37 -8.77 0.83
CA VAL A 270 -7.23 -8.86 2.30
C VAL A 270 -8.54 -9.21 3.02
N ARG A 271 -9.70 -8.93 2.40
CA ARG A 271 -11.04 -8.99 3.03
C ARG A 271 -12.07 -9.80 2.21
N THR A 272 -11.61 -10.64 1.29
CA THR A 272 -12.46 -11.29 0.28
C THR A 272 -12.27 -12.80 0.21
N ALA A 273 -11.88 -13.43 1.32
CA ALA A 273 -11.45 -14.82 1.28
C ALA A 273 -12.55 -15.80 0.83
N GLN A 274 -13.82 -15.57 1.21
CA GLN A 274 -14.92 -16.43 0.75
C GLN A 274 -15.25 -16.16 -0.72
N TYR A 275 -15.29 -14.89 -1.12
CA TYR A 275 -15.51 -14.47 -2.50
C TYR A 275 -14.44 -15.03 -3.45
N ASP A 276 -13.17 -14.98 -3.02
CA ASP A 276 -12.03 -15.48 -3.78
C ASP A 276 -12.07 -17.00 -3.95
N VAL A 277 -12.52 -17.74 -2.92
CA VAL A 277 -12.75 -19.20 -3.03
C VAL A 277 -13.82 -19.51 -4.09
N GLU A 278 -14.94 -18.80 -4.07
CA GLU A 278 -16.03 -18.98 -5.05
C GLU A 278 -15.58 -18.66 -6.47
N ASP A 279 -14.82 -17.59 -6.67
CA ASP A 279 -14.22 -17.23 -7.97
C ASP A 279 -13.26 -18.31 -8.45
N VAL A 280 -12.39 -18.83 -7.58
CA VAL A 280 -11.45 -19.88 -7.97
C VAL A 280 -12.18 -21.16 -8.37
N LEU A 281 -13.24 -21.55 -7.66
CA LEU A 281 -14.04 -22.72 -8.02
C LEU A 281 -14.73 -22.56 -9.37
N ALA A 282 -15.38 -21.41 -9.61
CA ALA A 282 -16.00 -21.11 -10.91
C ALA A 282 -14.96 -21.06 -12.04
N MET A 283 -13.77 -20.50 -11.77
CA MET A 283 -12.65 -20.45 -12.71
C MET A 283 -12.16 -21.84 -13.09
N LEU A 284 -11.97 -22.75 -12.11
CA LEU A 284 -11.55 -24.13 -12.37
C LEU A 284 -12.51 -24.85 -13.31
N ASP A 285 -13.82 -24.72 -13.07
CA ASP A 285 -14.84 -25.37 -13.89
C ASP A 285 -14.83 -24.87 -15.35
N GLN A 286 -14.47 -23.60 -15.57
CA GLN A 286 -14.34 -23.02 -16.91
C GLN A 286 -13.05 -23.45 -17.60
N LEU A 287 -11.93 -23.47 -16.88
CA LEU A 287 -10.65 -23.93 -17.42
C LEU A 287 -10.72 -25.40 -17.86
N GLN A 288 -11.40 -26.26 -17.09
CA GLN A 288 -11.57 -27.68 -17.40
C GLN A 288 -12.37 -27.95 -18.68
N ARG A 289 -13.19 -27.00 -19.15
CA ARG A 289 -14.01 -27.15 -20.36
C ARG A 289 -13.33 -26.58 -21.61
N GLY A 290 -12.14 -25.99 -21.47
CA GLY A 290 -11.48 -25.22 -22.52
C GLY A 290 -10.06 -25.68 -22.83
N PRO A 291 -9.37 -24.98 -23.75
CA PRO A 291 -7.99 -25.27 -24.14
C PRO A 291 -6.97 -25.06 -23.01
N TYR A 292 -7.39 -24.44 -21.90
CA TYR A 292 -6.56 -24.13 -20.73
C TYR A 292 -6.68 -25.19 -19.60
N GLN A 293 -7.28 -26.36 -19.87
CA GLN A 293 -7.48 -27.42 -18.88
C GLN A 293 -6.18 -27.96 -18.25
N CYS A 294 -5.03 -27.75 -18.89
CA CYS A 294 -3.71 -28.17 -18.39
C CYS A 294 -3.06 -27.15 -17.44
N LEU A 295 -3.63 -25.95 -17.28
CA LEU A 295 -3.08 -24.95 -16.37
C LEU A 295 -3.30 -25.36 -14.92
N ARG A 296 -2.22 -25.36 -14.14
CA ARG A 296 -2.31 -25.39 -12.68
C ARG A 296 -2.86 -24.06 -12.19
N VAL A 297 -3.67 -24.09 -11.13
CA VAL A 297 -4.12 -22.88 -10.45
C VAL A 297 -3.34 -22.72 -9.16
N VAL A 298 -2.63 -21.60 -9.04
CA VAL A 298 -1.89 -21.21 -7.84
C VAL A 298 -2.64 -20.07 -7.17
N VAL A 299 -3.18 -20.29 -5.99
CA VAL A 299 -3.85 -19.26 -5.20
C VAL A 299 -2.86 -18.69 -4.18
N ARG A 300 -2.69 -17.37 -4.18
CA ARG A 300 -1.86 -16.64 -3.22
C ARG A 300 -2.74 -15.80 -2.29
N PRO A 301 -3.03 -16.28 -1.07
CA PRO A 301 -3.71 -15.49 -0.05
C PRO A 301 -2.94 -14.21 0.30
N HIS A 302 -3.66 -13.13 0.57
CA HIS A 302 -3.06 -11.88 1.04
C HIS A 302 -2.35 -12.10 2.39
N PRO A 303 -1.15 -11.55 2.63
CA PRO A 303 -0.39 -11.74 3.88
C PRO A 303 -1.14 -11.32 5.15
N GLN A 304 -2.09 -10.38 5.02
CA GLN A 304 -2.93 -9.86 6.12
C GLN A 304 -4.40 -10.37 6.07
N GLY A 305 -4.72 -11.30 5.17
CA GLY A 305 -6.07 -11.83 4.98
C GLY A 305 -6.30 -13.17 5.68
N ALA A 306 -7.57 -13.56 5.83
CA ALA A 306 -7.95 -14.87 6.35
C ALA A 306 -7.49 -15.99 5.41
N ARG A 307 -7.01 -17.11 5.95
CA ARG A 307 -6.33 -18.17 5.18
C ARG A 307 -7.09 -19.48 5.16
N GLU A 308 -7.85 -19.72 6.21
CA GLU A 308 -8.59 -20.94 6.49
C GLU A 308 -9.57 -21.25 5.37
N ALA A 309 -10.23 -20.21 4.83
CA ALA A 309 -11.17 -20.35 3.72
C ALA A 309 -10.56 -21.04 2.50
N TYR A 310 -9.29 -20.77 2.18
CA TYR A 310 -8.63 -21.33 0.99
C TYR A 310 -8.25 -22.80 1.13
N GLN A 311 -8.29 -23.38 2.33
CA GLN A 311 -7.95 -24.80 2.53
C GLN A 311 -8.88 -25.73 1.76
N THR A 312 -10.14 -25.34 1.56
CA THR A 312 -11.12 -26.10 0.77
C THR A 312 -10.68 -26.32 -0.69
N LEU A 313 -9.87 -25.39 -1.23
CA LEU A 313 -9.40 -25.46 -2.61
C LEU A 313 -8.38 -26.58 -2.86
N LEU A 314 -7.69 -27.04 -1.80
CA LEU A 314 -6.70 -28.12 -1.92
C LEU A 314 -7.34 -29.42 -2.44
N GLY A 315 -8.59 -29.72 -2.03
CA GLY A 315 -9.34 -30.88 -2.49
C GLY A 315 -9.73 -30.82 -3.98
N ARG A 316 -9.57 -29.66 -4.61
CA ARG A 316 -9.81 -29.42 -6.05
C ARG A 316 -8.50 -29.34 -6.86
N GLY A 317 -7.36 -29.68 -6.26
CA GLY A 317 -6.05 -29.69 -6.95
C GLY A 317 -5.39 -28.32 -7.10
N VAL A 318 -5.92 -27.29 -6.43
CA VAL A 318 -5.32 -25.95 -6.35
C VAL A 318 -4.06 -25.99 -5.49
N LEU A 319 -3.02 -25.29 -5.93
CA LEU A 319 -1.79 -25.10 -5.17
C LEU A 319 -1.89 -23.80 -4.37
N LEU A 320 -1.49 -23.81 -3.10
CA LEU A 320 -1.50 -22.61 -2.26
C LEU A 320 -0.09 -22.04 -2.12
N ASP A 321 0.12 -20.84 -2.62
CA ASP A 321 1.33 -20.07 -2.37
C ASP A 321 1.27 -19.40 -0.99
N ARG A 322 1.90 -20.04 -0.01
CA ARG A 322 1.86 -19.60 1.40
C ARG A 322 2.79 -18.40 1.61
N SER A 323 2.23 -17.20 1.55
CA SER A 323 2.89 -15.97 1.98
C SER A 323 3.11 -15.95 3.51
N PRO A 324 3.97 -15.08 4.06
CA PRO A 324 4.05 -14.87 5.52
C PRO A 324 2.69 -14.46 6.10
N ASP A 325 2.29 -15.03 7.24
CA ASP A 325 1.03 -14.69 7.91
C ASP A 325 1.21 -13.47 8.82
N LEU A 326 0.95 -12.28 8.31
CA LEU A 326 1.09 -11.05 9.08
C LEU A 326 -0.03 -10.84 10.10
N THR A 327 -1.03 -11.72 10.16
CA THR A 327 -2.07 -11.69 11.20
C THR A 327 -1.69 -12.48 12.44
N SER A 328 -0.73 -13.41 12.30
CA SER A 328 -0.22 -14.22 13.41
C SER A 328 0.75 -13.43 14.28
N ALA A 329 0.56 -13.50 15.60
CA ALA A 329 1.49 -12.95 16.58
C ALA A 329 2.87 -13.64 16.59
N LEU A 330 2.97 -14.84 15.99
CA LEU A 330 4.23 -15.59 15.87
C LEU A 330 5.08 -15.11 14.70
N THR A 331 4.50 -14.37 13.75
CA THR A 331 5.22 -13.87 12.59
C THR A 331 6.01 -12.63 12.96
N ARG A 332 7.32 -12.69 12.74
CA ARG A 332 8.22 -11.57 12.97
C ARG A 332 7.93 -10.42 12.00
N PRO A 333 8.09 -9.15 12.41
CA PRO A 333 7.85 -8.00 11.53
C PRO A 333 8.78 -7.95 10.31
N GLU A 334 9.94 -8.62 10.36
CA GLU A 334 10.89 -8.74 9.25
C GLU A 334 10.50 -9.82 8.22
N ALA A 335 9.39 -10.56 8.43
CA ALA A 335 9.01 -11.66 7.54
C ALA A 335 8.69 -11.25 6.10
N VAL A 336 8.55 -9.95 5.82
CA VAL A 336 8.45 -9.39 4.47
C VAL A 336 9.83 -8.89 4.04
N ASP A 337 10.76 -9.84 3.90
CA ASP A 337 12.17 -9.64 3.50
C ASP A 337 12.33 -9.60 1.97
N THR A 338 13.57 -9.45 1.47
CA THR A 338 13.84 -9.48 0.02
C THR A 338 13.45 -10.83 -0.57
N GLY A 339 13.70 -11.94 0.13
CA GLY A 339 13.32 -13.28 -0.32
C GLY A 339 11.81 -13.40 -0.60
N ALA A 340 10.96 -12.88 0.28
CA ALA A 340 9.51 -12.87 0.09
C ALA A 340 9.06 -11.96 -1.08
N ILE A 341 9.75 -10.83 -1.29
CA ILE A 341 9.50 -9.92 -2.42
C ILE A 341 9.92 -10.57 -3.73
N ARG A 342 11.11 -11.17 -3.79
CA ARG A 342 11.65 -11.87 -4.96
C ARG A 342 10.87 -13.14 -5.30
N HIS A 343 10.32 -13.82 -4.30
CA HIS A 343 9.36 -14.91 -4.52
C HIS A 343 8.09 -14.41 -5.23
N MET A 344 7.54 -13.26 -4.82
CA MET A 344 6.39 -12.64 -5.51
C MET A 344 6.76 -12.25 -6.94
N ALA A 345 7.93 -11.63 -7.16
CA ALA A 345 8.44 -11.31 -8.49
C ALA A 345 8.49 -12.56 -9.39
N SER A 346 9.06 -13.66 -8.87
CA SER A 346 9.15 -14.94 -9.57
C SER A 346 7.78 -15.52 -9.91
N LEU A 347 6.83 -15.47 -8.97
CA LEU A 347 5.48 -15.96 -9.20
C LEU A 347 4.78 -15.18 -10.32
N LEU A 348 4.87 -13.85 -10.30
CA LEU A 348 4.22 -12.99 -11.29
C LEU A 348 4.90 -13.07 -12.66
N HIS A 349 6.23 -13.18 -12.70
CA HIS A 349 7.01 -13.36 -13.93
C HIS A 349 6.70 -14.70 -14.62
N GLU A 350 6.64 -15.79 -13.86
CA GLU A 350 6.47 -17.14 -14.42
C GLU A 350 5.01 -17.51 -14.71
N ALA A 351 4.05 -16.79 -14.13
CA ALA A 351 2.63 -17.07 -14.36
C ALA A 351 2.29 -16.87 -15.84
N ARG A 352 1.53 -17.80 -16.43
CA ARG A 352 0.99 -17.60 -17.79
C ARG A 352 -0.07 -16.49 -17.79
N PHE A 353 -0.85 -16.44 -16.72
CA PHE A 353 -1.85 -15.41 -16.46
C PHE A 353 -1.90 -15.06 -14.98
N VAL A 354 -2.10 -13.78 -14.66
CA VAL A 354 -2.40 -13.30 -13.30
C VAL A 354 -3.87 -12.88 -13.23
N VAL A 355 -4.60 -13.44 -12.27
CA VAL A 355 -6.03 -13.20 -12.09
C VAL A 355 -6.29 -12.69 -10.69
N THR A 356 -7.25 -11.79 -10.55
CA THR A 356 -7.74 -11.34 -9.25
C THR A 356 -9.17 -10.83 -9.36
N SER A 357 -9.98 -11.03 -8.32
CA SER A 357 -11.27 -10.35 -8.17
C SER A 357 -11.11 -8.91 -7.65
N TRP A 358 -10.01 -8.68 -6.93
CA TRP A 358 -9.72 -7.47 -6.18
C TRP A 358 -8.72 -6.62 -6.95
N GLY A 359 -8.86 -5.29 -6.97
CA GLY A 359 -7.85 -4.44 -7.63
C GLY A 359 -6.59 -4.29 -6.75
N THR A 360 -5.87 -5.39 -6.58
CA THR A 360 -4.61 -5.48 -5.85
C THR A 360 -3.51 -4.74 -6.61
N THR A 361 -2.39 -4.43 -5.94
CA THR A 361 -1.16 -4.03 -6.64
C THR A 361 -0.69 -5.11 -7.61
N ALA A 362 -1.09 -6.37 -7.44
CA ALA A 362 -0.60 -7.50 -8.23
C ALA A 362 -0.86 -7.36 -9.74
N LEU A 363 -1.94 -6.71 -10.17
CA LEU A 363 -2.17 -6.42 -11.59
C LEU A 363 -1.17 -5.41 -12.15
N LEU A 364 -0.86 -4.36 -11.38
CA LEU A 364 0.17 -3.40 -11.74
C LEU A 364 1.57 -4.03 -11.69
N GLU A 365 1.80 -4.93 -10.73
CA GLU A 365 3.04 -5.70 -10.62
C GLU A 365 3.19 -6.70 -11.78
N ALA A 366 2.12 -7.35 -12.22
CA ALA A 366 2.13 -8.19 -13.42
C ALA A 366 2.50 -7.37 -14.67
N CYS A 367 2.07 -6.11 -14.74
CA CYS A 367 2.49 -5.20 -15.82
C CYS A 367 4.00 -4.95 -15.85
N ILE A 368 4.68 -4.98 -14.70
CA ILE A 368 6.15 -4.81 -14.62
C ILE A 368 6.88 -5.95 -15.34
N PHE A 369 6.36 -7.17 -15.23
CA PHE A 369 6.94 -8.36 -15.88
C PHE A 369 6.37 -8.63 -17.28
N ASP A 370 5.54 -7.73 -17.80
CA ASP A 370 4.78 -7.91 -19.03
C ASP A 370 3.88 -9.16 -19.04
N THR A 371 3.48 -9.63 -17.86
CA THR A 371 2.63 -10.81 -17.70
C THR A 371 1.17 -10.48 -17.99
N PRO A 372 0.48 -11.27 -18.84
CA PRO A 372 -0.96 -11.12 -19.05
C PRO A 372 -1.74 -11.20 -17.74
N SER A 373 -2.60 -10.20 -17.49
CA SER A 373 -3.37 -10.15 -16.25
C SER A 373 -4.81 -9.70 -16.50
N VAL A 374 -5.78 -10.26 -15.78
CA VAL A 374 -7.20 -9.95 -15.91
C VAL A 374 -7.85 -9.79 -14.54
N GLN A 375 -8.76 -8.81 -14.44
CA GLN A 375 -9.62 -8.67 -13.27
C GLN A 375 -10.97 -9.31 -13.49
N LEU A 376 -11.39 -10.16 -12.55
CA LEU A 376 -12.72 -10.76 -12.58
C LEU A 376 -13.76 -9.79 -12.02
N ARG A 377 -14.93 -9.75 -12.67
CA ARG A 377 -16.07 -8.94 -12.25
C ARG A 377 -17.34 -9.78 -12.06
N TRP A 378 -17.20 -10.92 -11.39
CA TRP A 378 -18.26 -11.92 -11.30
C TRP A 378 -19.25 -11.70 -10.14
N MET A 379 -19.36 -10.49 -9.58
CA MET A 379 -20.21 -10.21 -8.41
C MET A 379 -21.66 -10.63 -8.58
N ASP A 380 -22.16 -10.62 -9.82
CA ASP A 380 -23.52 -10.98 -10.21
C ASP A 380 -23.59 -12.30 -11.00
N ALA A 381 -22.46 -12.89 -11.37
CA ALA A 381 -22.39 -14.03 -12.30
C ALA A 381 -22.14 -15.39 -11.63
N VAL A 382 -21.73 -15.38 -10.36
CA VAL A 382 -21.48 -16.60 -9.56
C VAL A 382 -22.31 -16.52 -8.28
N PRO A 383 -22.91 -17.62 -7.79
CA PRO A 383 -23.59 -17.65 -6.50
C PRO A 383 -22.66 -17.25 -5.34
N ARG A 384 -23.13 -16.40 -4.44
CA ARG A 384 -22.31 -15.80 -3.37
C ARG A 384 -22.86 -16.11 -1.98
N ALA A 385 -22.02 -16.67 -1.12
CA ALA A 385 -22.33 -16.94 0.28
C ALA A 385 -22.04 -15.73 1.20
N ALA A 386 -21.22 -14.77 0.75
CA ALA A 386 -20.76 -13.65 1.56
C ALA A 386 -21.17 -12.26 0.99
N PRO A 387 -22.41 -11.79 1.20
CA PRO A 387 -22.92 -10.53 0.63
C PRO A 387 -22.05 -9.30 0.94
N ARG A 388 -21.41 -9.27 2.13
CA ARG A 388 -20.50 -8.17 2.52
C ARG A 388 -19.25 -8.13 1.65
N GLU A 389 -18.68 -9.28 1.31
CA GLU A 389 -17.50 -9.36 0.44
C GLU A 389 -17.86 -8.99 -1.01
N VAL A 390 -19.03 -9.44 -1.49
CA VAL A 390 -19.57 -9.05 -2.81
C VAL A 390 -19.71 -7.53 -2.91
N GLN A 391 -20.29 -6.90 -1.89
CA GLN A 391 -20.44 -5.44 -1.86
C GLN A 391 -19.08 -4.73 -1.86
N LEU A 392 -18.12 -5.29 -1.12
CA LEU A 392 -16.76 -4.74 -1.05
C LEU A 392 -16.05 -4.81 -2.42
N VAL A 393 -16.18 -5.92 -3.14
CA VAL A 393 -15.66 -6.07 -4.51
C VAL A 393 -16.34 -5.08 -5.46
N ARG A 394 -17.67 -4.91 -5.41
CA ARG A 394 -18.40 -3.91 -6.21
C ARG A 394 -17.88 -2.49 -5.95
N ASP A 395 -17.66 -2.16 -4.68
CA ASP A 395 -17.19 -0.82 -4.28
C ASP A 395 -15.78 -0.57 -4.77
N PHE A 396 -14.94 -1.61 -4.76
CA PHE A 396 -13.59 -1.54 -5.30
C PHE A 396 -13.56 -1.31 -6.82
N GLN A 397 -14.53 -1.84 -7.57
CA GLN A 397 -14.59 -1.62 -9.02
C GLN A 397 -15.04 -0.21 -9.39
N ARG A 398 -15.85 0.44 -8.54
CA ARG A 398 -16.30 1.83 -8.72
C ARG A 398 -15.29 2.85 -8.23
N TYR A 399 -14.18 2.37 -7.72
CA TYR A 399 -13.25 3.13 -6.94
C TYR A 399 -12.44 4.09 -7.82
N ILE A 400 -12.46 5.39 -7.52
CA ILE A 400 -11.82 6.43 -8.36
C ILE A 400 -10.33 6.14 -8.60
N HIS A 401 -9.68 5.52 -7.62
CA HIS A 401 -8.27 5.19 -7.66
C HIS A 401 -7.91 4.26 -8.83
N MET A 402 -8.83 3.39 -9.25
CA MET A 402 -8.56 2.47 -10.35
C MET A 402 -8.74 3.10 -11.73
N ARG A 403 -9.36 4.29 -11.84
CA ARG A 403 -9.63 4.94 -13.13
C ARG A 403 -8.34 5.26 -13.89
N ALA A 404 -7.28 5.65 -13.17
CA ALA A 404 -5.99 5.90 -13.78
C ALA A 404 -5.41 4.62 -14.40
N PHE A 405 -5.62 3.46 -13.76
CA PHE A 405 -5.21 2.18 -14.32
C PHE A 405 -6.10 1.77 -15.51
N ASP A 406 -7.42 1.97 -15.42
CA ASP A 406 -8.33 1.72 -16.55
C ASP A 406 -7.98 2.54 -17.78
N ALA A 407 -7.63 3.81 -17.59
CA ALA A 407 -7.29 4.73 -18.69
C ALA A 407 -6.10 4.23 -19.53
N THR A 408 -5.22 3.42 -18.95
CA THR A 408 -4.09 2.82 -19.67
C THR A 408 -4.53 1.72 -20.63
N GLY A 409 -5.68 1.08 -20.36
CA GLY A 409 -6.14 -0.12 -21.06
C GLY A 409 -5.40 -1.41 -20.68
N ALA A 410 -4.55 -1.38 -19.65
CA ALA A 410 -3.75 -2.52 -19.20
C ALA A 410 -4.47 -3.43 -18.18
N ARG A 411 -5.68 -3.05 -17.76
CA ARG A 411 -6.52 -3.79 -16.81
C ARG A 411 -7.78 -4.33 -17.51
N PRO A 412 -7.67 -5.40 -18.31
CA PRO A 412 -8.83 -6.02 -18.94
C PRO A 412 -9.72 -6.70 -17.88
N TYR A 413 -10.99 -6.82 -18.21
CA TYR A 413 -12.00 -7.40 -17.32
C TYR A 413 -12.60 -8.66 -17.92
N CYS A 414 -12.98 -9.59 -17.05
CA CYS A 414 -13.85 -10.71 -17.37
C CYS A 414 -15.14 -10.58 -16.56
N ASP A 415 -16.26 -10.33 -17.24
CA ASP A 415 -17.55 -10.03 -16.60
C ASP A 415 -18.35 -11.28 -16.24
N ASP A 416 -18.13 -12.38 -16.97
CA ASP A 416 -18.83 -13.64 -16.77
C ASP A 416 -17.87 -14.84 -16.84
N PRO A 417 -17.99 -15.84 -15.96
CA PRO A 417 -17.16 -17.05 -16.01
C PRO A 417 -17.11 -17.71 -17.40
N GLN A 418 -18.21 -17.74 -18.14
CA GLN A 418 -18.29 -18.35 -19.47
C GLN A 418 -17.38 -17.64 -20.49
N GLN A 419 -17.04 -16.37 -20.25
CA GLN A 419 -16.16 -15.57 -21.11
C GLN A 419 -14.68 -15.74 -20.76
N LEU A 420 -14.33 -16.45 -19.69
CA LEU A 420 -12.96 -16.56 -19.21
C LEU A 420 -12.01 -17.07 -20.31
N THR A 421 -12.35 -18.21 -20.94
CA THR A 421 -11.52 -18.80 -22.00
C THR A 421 -11.30 -17.84 -23.17
N ALA A 422 -12.35 -17.14 -23.61
CA ALA A 422 -12.25 -16.16 -24.68
C ALA A 422 -11.38 -14.95 -24.27
N THR A 423 -11.53 -14.49 -23.04
CA THR A 423 -10.73 -13.38 -22.48
C THR A 423 -9.25 -13.74 -22.43
N LEU A 424 -8.89 -14.94 -21.93
CA LEU A 424 -7.51 -15.41 -21.89
C LEU A 424 -6.92 -15.55 -23.30
N ALA A 425 -7.69 -16.10 -24.24
CA ALA A 425 -7.27 -16.23 -25.63
C ALA A 425 -7.05 -14.87 -26.31
N GLU A 426 -7.88 -13.86 -26.00
CA GLU A 426 -7.67 -12.50 -26.50
C GLU A 426 -6.34 -11.90 -26.01
N LEU A 427 -6.00 -12.09 -24.72
CA LEU A 427 -4.74 -11.59 -24.16
C LEU A 427 -3.52 -12.16 -24.89
N GLU A 428 -3.59 -13.43 -25.30
CA GLU A 428 -2.54 -14.09 -26.07
C GLU A 428 -2.53 -13.62 -27.53
N ALA A 429 -3.70 -13.58 -28.17
CA ALA A 429 -3.84 -13.17 -29.56
C ALA A 429 -3.42 -11.71 -29.79
N ARG A 430 -3.64 -10.84 -28.80
CA ARG A 430 -3.31 -9.40 -28.84
C ARG A 430 -2.11 -9.05 -27.94
N ARG A 431 -1.16 -9.97 -27.78
CA ARG A 431 0.01 -9.82 -26.89
C ARG A 431 0.73 -8.47 -27.03
N ASP A 432 1.02 -8.02 -28.25
CA ASP A 432 1.78 -6.79 -28.50
C ASP A 432 0.98 -5.54 -28.13
N TYR A 433 -0.34 -5.57 -28.33
CA TYR A 433 -1.22 -4.49 -27.92
C TYR A 433 -1.23 -4.36 -26.40
N TYR A 434 -1.44 -5.46 -25.68
CA TYR A 434 -1.47 -5.43 -24.22
C TYR A 434 -0.09 -5.15 -23.61
N SER A 435 0.99 -5.62 -24.23
CA SER A 435 2.36 -5.30 -23.80
C SER A 435 2.62 -3.80 -23.81
N ARG A 436 2.22 -3.10 -24.89
CA ARG A 436 2.27 -1.62 -24.94
C ARG A 436 1.41 -0.97 -23.85
N ARG A 437 0.21 -1.49 -23.58
CA ARG A 437 -0.65 -0.96 -22.49
C ARG A 437 -0.01 -1.15 -21.12
N ARG A 438 0.54 -2.34 -20.84
CA ARG A 438 1.23 -2.64 -19.57
C ARG A 438 2.45 -1.76 -19.36
N ALA A 439 3.26 -1.54 -20.40
CA ALA A 439 4.38 -0.61 -20.35
C ALA A 439 3.92 0.84 -20.04
N GLN A 440 2.82 1.29 -20.66
CA GLN A 440 2.23 2.60 -20.36
C GLN A 440 1.75 2.69 -18.91
N ALA A 441 1.07 1.67 -18.40
CA ALA A 441 0.61 1.63 -17.01
C ALA A 441 1.77 1.69 -16.01
N VAL A 442 2.86 0.97 -16.28
CA VAL A 442 4.08 1.02 -15.48
C VAL A 442 4.69 2.42 -15.48
N ALA A 443 4.79 3.05 -16.65
CA ALA A 443 5.32 4.42 -16.78
C ALA A 443 4.47 5.44 -15.99
N ASP A 444 3.15 5.36 -16.10
CA ASP A 444 2.22 6.33 -15.52
C ASP A 444 2.01 6.15 -14.01
N LEU A 445 2.10 4.91 -13.51
CA LEU A 445 1.65 4.59 -12.15
C LEU A 445 2.79 4.15 -11.21
N ALA A 446 3.93 3.71 -11.72
CA ALA A 446 5.00 3.13 -10.91
C ALA A 446 6.36 3.87 -10.97
N CYS A 447 6.54 4.82 -11.89
CA CYS A 447 7.75 5.65 -12.06
C CYS A 447 9.06 4.83 -12.19
N PRO A 448 9.24 4.10 -13.31
CA PRO A 448 10.54 3.51 -13.66
C PRO A 448 11.61 4.60 -13.95
N PRO A 449 12.92 4.26 -13.92
CA PRO A 449 13.49 2.95 -13.62
C PRO A 449 13.49 2.67 -12.10
N PHE A 450 13.08 1.46 -11.71
CA PHE A 450 12.88 1.12 -10.30
C PHE A 450 14.17 1.05 -9.48
N GLY A 451 15.31 0.71 -10.09
CA GLY A 451 16.60 0.64 -9.39
C GLY A 451 17.03 1.99 -8.78
N SER A 452 16.54 3.11 -9.33
CA SER A 452 16.88 4.47 -8.87
C SER A 452 15.93 5.06 -7.82
N VAL A 453 14.94 4.30 -7.34
CA VAL A 453 13.97 4.81 -6.34
C VAL A 453 14.66 5.32 -5.07
N ILE A 454 15.68 4.61 -4.58
CA ILE A 454 16.45 5.01 -3.40
C ILE A 454 17.23 6.29 -3.65
N ASP A 455 17.84 6.43 -4.84
CA ASP A 455 18.53 7.65 -5.23
C ASP A 455 17.60 8.86 -5.27
N ARG A 456 16.39 8.69 -5.82
CA ARG A 456 15.36 9.75 -5.87
C ARG A 456 14.90 10.14 -4.47
N VAL A 457 14.69 9.17 -3.57
CA VAL A 457 14.36 9.45 -2.17
C VAL A 457 15.50 10.21 -1.48
N CYS A 458 16.75 9.72 -1.56
CA CYS A 458 17.89 10.39 -0.95
C CYS A 458 18.10 11.80 -1.53
N HIS A 459 17.90 11.99 -2.84
CA HIS A 459 17.98 13.31 -3.48
C HIS A 459 16.93 14.27 -2.90
N ALA A 460 15.67 13.82 -2.79
CA ALA A 460 14.58 14.64 -2.26
C ALA A 460 14.71 14.93 -0.75
N ILE A 461 15.33 14.04 0.04
CA ILE A 461 15.58 14.24 1.48
C ILE A 461 16.83 15.11 1.75
N ARG A 462 17.80 15.14 0.83
CA ARG A 462 19.11 15.82 1.00
C ARG A 462 19.01 17.22 1.62
N PRO A 463 18.13 18.14 1.20
CA PRO A 463 18.05 19.48 1.79
C PRO A 463 17.78 19.44 3.30
N LEU A 464 16.97 18.49 3.77
CA LEU A 464 16.58 18.33 5.18
C LEU A 464 17.72 17.81 6.05
N LEU A 465 18.59 16.95 5.49
CA LEU A 465 19.68 16.31 6.25
C LEU A 465 21.03 17.01 6.10
N SER A 466 21.24 17.79 5.04
CA SER A 466 22.50 18.53 4.81
C SER A 466 22.57 19.89 5.51
N GLY A 467 21.45 20.38 6.08
CA GLY A 467 21.40 21.71 6.69
C GLY A 467 21.48 22.87 5.69
N ALA A 468 21.33 22.59 4.39
CA ALA A 468 21.16 23.63 3.38
C ALA A 468 19.77 24.25 3.53
N GLU A 469 19.65 25.57 3.42
CA GLU A 469 18.35 26.22 3.29
C GLU A 469 17.62 25.60 2.09
N ILE A 470 16.42 25.06 2.35
CA ILE A 470 15.52 24.62 1.31
C ILE A 470 15.17 25.89 0.53
N PRO A 471 15.43 25.96 -0.79
CA PRO A 471 15.14 27.16 -1.54
C PRO A 471 13.65 27.48 -1.42
N SER A 472 13.33 28.51 -0.63
CA SER A 472 12.02 29.13 -0.65
C SER A 472 11.90 29.81 -2.01
N VAL A 473 11.17 29.21 -2.94
CA VAL A 473 10.82 29.85 -4.23
C VAL A 473 9.74 30.94 -4.05
N ALA A 474 9.55 31.46 -2.84
CA ALA A 474 8.60 32.54 -2.55
C ALA A 474 9.07 33.94 -3.00
N ALA A 475 10.24 34.08 -3.62
CA ALA A 475 10.75 35.39 -4.08
C ALA A 475 10.39 35.75 -5.55
N GLY A 476 9.72 34.86 -6.30
CA GLY A 476 9.54 35.03 -7.76
C GLY A 476 8.17 35.48 -8.27
N LEU A 477 7.15 35.64 -7.41
CA LEU A 477 5.77 35.98 -7.84
C LEU A 477 5.25 37.25 -7.18
N ARG A 478 6.02 38.34 -7.31
CA ARG A 478 5.47 39.69 -7.34
C ARG A 478 5.90 40.36 -8.63
N ARG A 479 5.06 40.21 -9.66
CA ARG A 479 4.68 41.26 -10.61
C ARG A 479 3.45 40.81 -11.38
#